data_AF-A0A849M4G6-F1
#
_entry.id   AF-A0A849M4G6-F1
#
_cell.length_a   1.000
_cell.length_b   1.000
_cell.length_c   1.000
_cell.angle_alpha   90.00
_cell.angle_beta   90.00
_cell.angle_gamma   90.00
#
_symmetry.space_group_name_H-M   'P 1'
#
loop_
_entity.id
_entity.type
_entity.pdbx_description
1 polymer ?
#
loop_
_entity_poly.entity_id
_entity_poly.type
_entity_poly.pdbx_seq_one_letter_code
_entity_poly.pdbx_strand_id
1 'polypeptide(L)'
;MHRILNLFLISLILILGELNAQNPGGSVFSGNQILDFHFYFNQENFLDSLYQSHENEEYIPANVEIKGVLYDSVGVRFKGFSSFHAYPGHKKSLRIKFNKFKKSHRFDGLKKINLNNGWSDPSLLREKLYLDFLYENNVSAPRANFARVYLNGVYWGLYSLVEHVDKTFLNTRYDNNDGNLFKAERSAELDWKGEDQQNYYEHYALKTNET
;
A
#
# COMPACT_ATOMS: atom_id res chain seq x y z
N MET A 1 70.77 -4.55 23.88
CA MET A 1 69.64 -4.40 24.82
C MET A 1 69.12 -2.98 24.62
N HIS A 2 67.96 -2.64 24.09
CA HIS A 2 66.63 -3.27 24.05
C HIS A 2 65.95 -2.99 22.69
N ARG A 3 65.16 -3.97 22.23
CA ARG A 3 64.20 -3.86 21.14
C ARG A 3 63.05 -2.95 21.55
N ILE A 4 62.53 -2.10 20.66
CA ILE A 4 61.16 -1.59 20.77
C ILE A 4 60.42 -1.89 19.46
N LEU A 5 59.26 -2.50 19.68
CA LEU A 5 58.40 -3.23 18.79
C LEU A 5 57.34 -2.31 18.18
N ASN A 6 56.95 -2.62 16.94
CA ASN A 6 55.86 -2.01 16.19
C ASN A 6 54.54 -1.88 16.98
N LEU A 7 53.80 -0.79 16.78
CA LEU A 7 52.34 -0.79 16.80
C LEU A 7 51.81 0.28 15.85
N PHE A 8 51.51 -0.13 14.61
CA PHE A 8 50.65 0.63 13.71
C PHE A 8 49.20 0.44 14.17
N LEU A 9 48.62 1.47 14.76
CA LEU A 9 47.21 1.51 15.12
C LEU A 9 46.43 2.00 13.89
N ILE A 10 45.81 1.07 13.14
CA ILE A 10 44.85 1.42 12.08
C ILE A 10 43.54 1.78 12.78
N SER A 11 43.24 3.08 12.89
CA SER A 11 41.93 3.57 13.34
C SER A 11 40.89 3.35 12.25
N LEU A 12 40.09 2.28 12.38
CA LEU A 12 38.90 2.07 11.57
C LEU A 12 37.82 3.06 12.02
N ILE A 13 37.62 4.13 11.26
CA ILE A 13 36.48 5.04 11.44
C ILE A 13 35.23 4.29 10.95
N LEU A 14 34.51 3.66 11.87
CA LEU A 14 33.14 3.20 11.64
C LEU A 14 32.26 4.45 11.50
N ILE A 15 31.91 4.79 10.27
CA ILE A 15 30.77 5.68 10.01
C ILE A 15 29.53 4.89 10.43
N LEU A 16 29.13 5.07 11.70
CA LEU A 16 27.80 4.75 12.17
C LEU A 16 26.85 5.74 11.49
N GLY A 17 26.48 5.46 10.25
CA GLY A 17 25.21 5.97 9.75
C GLY A 17 24.14 5.37 10.66
N GLU A 18 23.34 6.21 11.29
CA GLU A 18 22.15 5.75 11.99
C GLU A 18 21.30 4.95 11.00
N LEU A 19 21.38 3.63 11.09
CA LEU A 19 20.38 2.73 10.55
C LEU A 19 19.14 2.90 11.42
N ASN A 20 18.49 4.07 11.33
CA ASN A 20 17.13 4.21 11.79
C ASN A 20 16.33 3.16 11.03
N ALA A 21 15.83 2.16 11.75
CA ALA A 21 14.96 1.14 11.17
C ALA A 21 13.84 1.88 10.44
N GLN A 22 13.87 1.80 9.11
CA GLN A 22 12.96 2.59 8.31
C GLN A 22 11.54 2.05 8.54
N ASN A 23 10.65 2.88 9.07
CA ASN A 23 9.24 2.53 9.20
C ASN A 23 8.72 2.08 7.82
N PRO A 24 7.98 0.95 7.73
CA PRO A 24 7.39 0.52 6.47
C PRO A 24 6.67 1.67 5.77
N GLY A 25 6.89 1.85 4.47
CA GLY A 25 6.35 2.93 3.65
C GLY A 25 7.03 4.28 3.83
N GLY A 26 8.04 4.40 4.69
CA GLY A 26 8.78 5.64 4.93
C GLY A 26 9.34 6.30 3.67
N SER A 27 9.99 5.55 2.77
CA SER A 27 10.61 6.11 1.56
C SER A 27 9.60 6.43 0.46
N VAL A 28 8.41 5.84 0.54
CA VAL A 28 7.30 6.03 -0.39
C VAL A 28 6.42 7.22 0.00
N PHE A 29 6.21 7.41 1.30
CA PHE A 29 5.25 8.37 1.83
C PHE A 29 5.89 9.55 2.56
N SER A 30 7.22 9.57 2.73
CA SER A 30 7.92 10.79 3.17
C SER A 30 8.00 11.81 2.04
N GLY A 31 7.66 13.05 2.36
CA GLY A 31 7.63 14.16 1.42
C GLY A 31 6.61 13.98 0.29
N ASN A 32 6.55 14.98 -0.58
CA ASN A 32 5.71 14.95 -1.77
C ASN A 32 6.48 14.36 -2.94
N GLN A 33 5.99 13.25 -3.49
CA GLN A 33 6.62 12.59 -4.64
C GLN A 33 5.58 11.94 -5.55
N ILE A 34 5.96 11.81 -6.83
CA ILE A 34 5.23 11.05 -7.84
C ILE A 34 6.13 9.87 -8.21
N LEU A 35 5.65 8.65 -7.95
CA LEU A 35 6.37 7.42 -8.30
C LEU A 35 5.87 6.85 -9.62
N ASP A 36 6.76 6.24 -10.40
CA ASP A 36 6.38 5.51 -11.60
C ASP A 36 6.20 4.03 -11.27
N PHE A 37 5.04 3.49 -11.62
CA PHE A 37 4.69 2.08 -11.47
C PHE A 37 4.51 1.49 -12.87
N HIS A 38 5.48 0.69 -13.30
CA HIS A 38 5.42 -0.02 -14.58
C HIS A 38 5.01 -1.47 -14.35
N PHE A 39 3.77 -1.80 -14.66
CA PHE A 39 3.24 -3.15 -14.55
C PHE A 39 3.44 -3.93 -15.85
N TYR A 40 3.87 -5.18 -15.71
CA TYR A 40 4.06 -6.13 -16.80
C TYR A 40 3.19 -7.37 -16.54
N PHE A 41 2.15 -7.52 -17.34
CA PHE A 41 1.28 -8.69 -17.36
C PHE A 41 1.69 -9.59 -18.52
N ASN A 42 1.93 -10.87 -18.21
CA ASN A 42 2.32 -11.86 -19.22
C ASN A 42 1.14 -12.31 -20.10
N GLN A 43 -0.09 -12.24 -19.57
CA GLN A 43 -1.29 -12.62 -20.31
C GLN A 43 -1.75 -11.47 -21.23
N GLU A 44 -2.05 -11.76 -22.49
CA GLU A 44 -2.46 -10.74 -23.46
C GLU A 44 -3.79 -10.08 -23.08
N ASN A 45 -4.75 -10.88 -22.62
CA ASN A 45 -6.09 -10.44 -22.19
C ASN A 45 -6.14 -9.96 -20.74
N PHE A 46 -5.04 -9.42 -20.21
CA PHE A 46 -4.95 -9.07 -18.78
C PHE A 46 -6.03 -8.10 -18.31
N LEU A 47 -6.45 -7.20 -19.21
CA LEU A 47 -7.47 -6.21 -18.88
C LEU A 47 -8.83 -6.88 -18.65
N ASP A 48 -9.24 -7.81 -19.50
CA ASP A 48 -10.47 -8.57 -19.33
C ASP A 48 -10.42 -9.39 -18.04
N SER A 49 -9.27 -10.00 -17.74
CA SER A 49 -9.08 -10.71 -16.48
C SER A 49 -9.22 -9.79 -15.27
N LEU A 50 -8.70 -8.56 -15.32
CA LEU A 50 -8.88 -7.58 -14.23
C LEU A 50 -10.36 -7.17 -14.05
N TYR A 51 -11.12 -7.06 -15.14
CA TYR A 51 -12.55 -6.79 -15.08
C TYR A 51 -13.34 -7.95 -14.49
N GLN A 52 -13.08 -9.17 -14.94
CA GLN A 52 -13.74 -10.38 -14.47
C GLN A 52 -13.41 -10.68 -13.00
N SER A 53 -12.17 -10.42 -12.57
CA SER A 53 -11.71 -10.71 -11.21
C SER A 53 -12.20 -9.69 -10.17
N HIS A 54 -12.81 -8.57 -10.60
CA HIS A 54 -13.25 -7.49 -9.70
C HIS A 54 -14.32 -7.95 -8.71
N GLU A 55 -15.34 -8.67 -9.19
CA GLU A 55 -16.50 -9.09 -8.39
C GLU A 55 -16.08 -10.01 -7.23
N ASN A 56 -15.18 -10.95 -7.51
CA ASN A 56 -14.67 -11.91 -6.52
C ASN A 56 -13.43 -11.39 -5.76
N GLU A 57 -13.04 -10.13 -5.99
CA GLU A 57 -11.83 -9.53 -5.42
C GLU A 57 -10.53 -10.32 -5.67
N GLU A 58 -10.47 -11.06 -6.77
CA GLU A 58 -9.35 -11.94 -7.11
C GLU A 58 -8.18 -11.15 -7.69
N TYR A 59 -6.97 -11.56 -7.30
CA TYR A 59 -5.73 -10.97 -7.79
C TYR A 59 -5.18 -11.79 -8.96
N ILE A 60 -4.85 -11.12 -10.04
CA ILE A 60 -4.10 -11.70 -11.15
C ILE A 60 -2.59 -11.42 -10.97
N PRO A 61 -1.70 -12.30 -11.47
CA PRO A 61 -0.26 -12.10 -11.38
C PRO A 61 0.25 -11.03 -12.36
N ALA A 62 1.20 -10.22 -11.89
CA ALA A 62 1.98 -9.31 -12.71
C ALA A 62 3.39 -9.14 -12.12
N ASN A 63 4.30 -8.54 -12.88
CA ASN A 63 5.49 -7.90 -12.33
C ASN A 63 5.24 -6.40 -12.24
N VAL A 64 5.93 -5.72 -11.33
CA VAL A 64 5.92 -4.25 -11.27
C VAL A 64 7.32 -3.71 -11.03
N GLU A 65 7.75 -2.76 -11.86
CA GLU A 65 8.98 -2.00 -11.64
C GLU A 65 8.64 -0.64 -11.02
N ILE A 66 9.34 -0.31 -9.94
CA ILE A 66 9.18 0.95 -9.19
C ILE A 66 10.58 1.43 -8.80
N LYS A 67 10.95 2.67 -9.19
CA LYS A 67 12.29 3.24 -8.94
C LYS A 67 13.44 2.32 -9.38
N GLY A 68 13.30 1.64 -10.52
CA GLY A 68 14.31 0.71 -11.05
C GLY A 68 14.37 -0.66 -10.35
N VAL A 69 13.50 -0.91 -9.36
CA VAL A 69 13.41 -2.20 -8.65
C VAL A 69 12.25 -2.99 -9.21
N LEU A 70 12.54 -4.19 -9.72
CA LEU A 70 11.55 -5.14 -10.22
C LEU A 70 11.02 -6.03 -9.09
N TYR A 71 9.72 -5.98 -8.86
CA TYR A 71 8.99 -6.92 -8.01
C TYR A 71 8.25 -7.90 -8.91
N ASP A 72 8.72 -9.14 -8.97
CA ASP A 72 8.04 -10.18 -9.73
C ASP A 72 6.90 -10.85 -8.93
N SER A 73 5.95 -11.43 -9.65
CA SER A 73 4.85 -12.22 -9.05
C SER A 73 4.04 -11.45 -7.98
N VAL A 74 3.71 -10.18 -8.24
CA VAL A 74 2.79 -9.40 -7.40
C VAL A 74 1.33 -9.71 -7.79
N GLY A 75 0.43 -9.57 -6.83
CA GLY A 75 -1.01 -9.61 -7.10
C GLY A 75 -1.54 -8.24 -7.47
N VAL A 76 -2.25 -8.14 -8.59
CA VAL A 76 -2.94 -6.91 -9.02
C VAL A 76 -4.42 -7.19 -9.21
N ARG A 77 -5.28 -6.29 -8.75
CA ARG A 77 -6.72 -6.34 -9.03
C ARG A 77 -7.33 -4.95 -9.14
N PHE A 78 -8.46 -4.84 -9.83
CA PHE A 78 -9.32 -3.68 -9.67
C PHE A 78 -9.98 -3.65 -8.29
N LYS A 79 -10.29 -2.44 -7.81
CA LYS A 79 -10.94 -2.23 -6.53
C LYS A 79 -11.96 -1.09 -6.56
N GLY A 80 -12.71 -1.01 -5.47
CA GLY A 80 -13.74 0.00 -5.24
C GLY A 80 -15.07 -0.43 -5.82
N PHE A 81 -16.15 0.13 -5.29
CA PHE A 81 -17.50 -0.15 -5.76
C PHE A 81 -17.99 1.00 -6.64
N SER A 82 -18.31 2.15 -6.02
CA SER A 82 -18.78 3.33 -6.75
C SER A 82 -17.81 3.81 -7.81
N SER A 83 -16.51 3.91 -7.50
CA SER A 83 -15.50 4.35 -8.47
C SER A 83 -15.28 3.37 -9.63
N PHE A 84 -15.63 2.10 -9.45
CA PHE A 84 -15.51 1.10 -10.49
C PHE A 84 -16.70 1.16 -11.45
N HIS A 85 -17.93 1.16 -10.91
CA HIS A 85 -19.15 1.14 -11.72
C HIS A 85 -19.58 2.51 -12.24
N ALA A 86 -19.38 3.59 -11.48
CA ALA A 86 -19.85 4.92 -11.86
C ALA A 86 -18.86 5.70 -12.74
N TYR A 87 -17.58 5.33 -12.75
CA TYR A 87 -16.61 5.98 -13.63
C TYR A 87 -16.74 5.42 -15.06
N PRO A 88 -17.08 6.23 -16.07
CA PRO A 88 -17.29 5.75 -17.43
C PRO A 88 -15.99 5.36 -18.16
N GLY A 89 -14.83 5.83 -17.67
CA GLY A 89 -13.54 5.57 -18.30
C GLY A 89 -12.88 4.25 -17.89
N HIS A 90 -11.78 3.94 -18.57
CA HIS A 90 -10.97 2.74 -18.36
C HIS A 90 -10.04 2.83 -17.14
N LYS A 91 -9.69 4.04 -16.68
CA LYS A 91 -8.86 4.28 -15.48
C LYS A 91 -9.56 3.85 -14.19
N LYS A 92 -9.56 2.54 -13.89
CA LYS A 92 -10.08 1.97 -12.64
C LYS A 92 -9.01 2.00 -11.54
N SER A 93 -9.45 2.05 -10.28
CA SER A 93 -8.55 1.96 -9.13
C SER A 93 -7.93 0.56 -9.03
N LEU A 94 -6.66 0.47 -8.65
CA LEU A 94 -5.93 -0.78 -8.48
C LEU A 94 -5.58 -1.02 -7.01
N ARG A 95 -5.53 -2.29 -6.61
CA ARG A 95 -4.89 -2.73 -5.38
C ARG A 95 -3.75 -3.68 -5.72
N ILE A 96 -2.58 -3.41 -5.15
CA ILE A 96 -1.37 -4.19 -5.37
C ILE A 96 -1.04 -4.91 -4.08
N LYS A 97 -0.89 -6.24 -4.13
CA LYS A 97 -0.45 -7.10 -3.02
C LYS A 97 0.89 -7.73 -3.41
N PHE A 98 1.98 -7.10 -2.97
CA PHE A 98 3.34 -7.53 -3.30
C PHE A 98 3.64 -8.95 -2.83
N ASN A 99 3.08 -9.33 -1.69
CA ASN A 99 3.28 -10.65 -1.10
C ASN A 99 2.21 -11.69 -1.48
N LYS A 100 1.44 -11.45 -2.56
CA LYS A 100 0.32 -12.34 -2.94
C LYS A 100 0.82 -13.73 -3.31
N PHE A 101 1.82 -13.81 -4.21
CA PHE A 101 2.35 -15.08 -4.71
C PHE A 101 3.74 -15.40 -4.15
N LYS A 102 4.50 -14.40 -3.69
CA LYS A 102 5.77 -14.58 -2.97
C LYS A 102 5.69 -13.96 -1.57
N LYS A 103 5.51 -14.78 -0.53
CA LYS A 103 5.22 -14.30 0.84
C LYS A 103 6.29 -13.39 1.45
N SER A 104 7.54 -13.46 0.99
CA SER A 104 8.65 -12.60 1.42
C SER A 104 8.62 -11.19 0.82
N HIS A 105 7.96 -10.99 -0.33
CA HIS A 105 8.00 -9.71 -1.05
C HIS A 105 7.39 -8.56 -0.26
N ARG A 106 8.09 -7.43 -0.24
CA ARG A 106 7.64 -6.18 0.36
C ARG A 106 8.05 -5.01 -0.51
N PHE A 107 7.18 -4.03 -0.62
CA PHE A 107 7.50 -2.73 -1.19
C PHE A 107 7.72 -1.75 -0.05
N ASP A 108 8.96 -1.36 0.19
CA ASP A 108 9.32 -0.49 1.31
C ASP A 108 8.80 -1.02 2.65
N GLY A 109 8.89 -2.33 2.90
CA GLY A 109 8.31 -2.99 4.09
C GLY A 109 6.80 -3.23 4.05
N LEU A 110 6.07 -2.68 3.06
CA LEU A 110 4.62 -2.84 2.91
C LEU A 110 4.26 -4.12 2.15
N LYS A 111 3.15 -4.76 2.55
CA LYS A 111 2.57 -5.91 1.86
C LYS A 111 1.60 -5.51 0.75
N LYS A 112 0.90 -4.39 0.94
CA LYS A 112 -0.20 -3.93 0.09
C LYS A 112 -0.14 -2.41 -0.06
N ILE A 113 -0.50 -1.91 -1.23
CA ILE A 113 -0.80 -0.48 -1.49
C ILE A 113 -2.07 -0.36 -2.35
N ASN A 114 -2.68 0.82 -2.33
CA ASN A 114 -3.80 1.16 -3.21
C ASN A 114 -3.39 2.28 -4.18
N LEU A 115 -3.84 2.17 -5.42
CA LEU A 115 -3.73 3.22 -6.44
C LEU A 115 -5.15 3.67 -6.79
N ASN A 116 -5.57 4.80 -6.24
CA ASN A 116 -6.93 5.33 -6.41
C ASN A 116 -7.00 6.18 -7.68
N ASN A 117 -8.04 5.96 -8.49
CA ASN A 117 -8.19 6.64 -9.78
C ASN A 117 -8.59 8.13 -9.66
N GLY A 118 -8.91 8.62 -8.46
CA GLY A 118 -9.35 9.99 -8.21
C GLY A 118 -10.76 10.29 -8.73
N TRP A 119 -11.59 9.27 -8.96
CA TRP A 119 -12.95 9.49 -9.45
C TRP A 119 -13.75 10.41 -8.52
N SER A 120 -14.50 11.34 -9.11
CA SER A 120 -15.28 12.39 -8.44
C SER A 120 -14.47 13.49 -7.74
N ASP A 121 -13.13 13.49 -7.86
CA ASP A 121 -12.26 14.58 -7.42
C ASP A 121 -11.52 15.20 -8.63
N PRO A 122 -12.02 16.31 -9.20
CA PRO A 122 -11.34 17.01 -10.30
C PRO A 122 -9.92 17.50 -10.00
N SER A 123 -9.55 17.61 -8.72
CA SER A 123 -8.22 18.08 -8.32
C SER A 123 -7.20 16.95 -8.15
N LEU A 124 -7.65 15.72 -7.91
CA LEU A 124 -6.85 14.62 -7.33
C LEU A 124 -6.18 14.93 -5.97
N LEU A 125 -6.38 16.12 -5.39
CA LEU A 125 -5.68 16.56 -4.18
C LEU A 125 -6.44 16.28 -2.90
N ARG A 126 -7.77 16.11 -2.94
CA ARG A 126 -8.60 16.09 -1.71
C ARG A 126 -8.19 14.96 -0.77
N GLU A 127 -7.92 13.77 -1.31
CA GLU A 127 -7.49 12.61 -0.51
C GLU A 127 -6.12 12.84 0.13
N LYS A 128 -5.14 13.34 -0.64
CA LYS A 128 -3.80 13.65 -0.12
C LYS A 128 -3.86 14.70 0.99
N LEU A 129 -4.51 15.83 0.72
CA LEU A 129 -4.61 16.95 1.67
C LEU A 129 -5.32 16.54 2.96
N TYR A 130 -6.40 15.75 2.87
CA TYR A 130 -7.11 15.29 4.05
C TYR A 130 -6.28 14.31 4.87
N LEU A 131 -5.61 13.35 4.22
CA LEU A 131 -4.75 12.38 4.93
C LEU A 131 -3.52 13.04 5.55
N ASP A 132 -2.92 14.03 4.88
CA ASP A 132 -1.83 14.84 5.43
C ASP A 132 -2.30 15.61 6.66
N PHE A 133 -3.46 16.27 6.58
CA PHE A 133 -4.05 17.00 7.70
C PHE A 133 -4.26 16.09 8.92
N LEU A 134 -4.79 14.88 8.72
CA LEU A 134 -4.94 13.91 9.81
C LEU A 134 -3.59 13.52 10.41
N TYR A 135 -2.59 13.24 9.56
CA TYR A 135 -1.25 12.88 10.01
C TYR A 135 -0.57 14.00 10.81
N GLU A 136 -0.64 15.25 10.34
CA GLU A 136 -0.10 16.43 11.02
C GLU A 136 -0.78 16.70 12.37
N ASN A 137 -2.03 16.25 12.53
CA ASN A 137 -2.79 16.36 13.78
C ASN A 137 -2.72 15.10 14.65
N ASN A 138 -1.74 14.22 14.42
CA ASN A 138 -1.52 12.98 15.18
C ASN A 138 -2.73 12.02 15.17
N VAL A 139 -3.58 12.08 14.15
CA VAL A 139 -4.65 11.12 13.94
C VAL A 139 -4.09 9.96 13.11
N SER A 140 -4.25 8.74 13.61
CA SER A 140 -3.84 7.52 12.89
C SER A 140 -4.61 7.36 11.59
N ALA A 141 -3.99 7.77 10.48
CA ALA A 141 -4.56 7.71 9.14
C ALA A 141 -3.55 7.09 8.15
N PRO A 142 -4.04 6.49 7.04
CA PRO A 142 -3.18 6.11 5.92
C PRO A 142 -2.38 7.30 5.41
N ARG A 143 -1.15 7.07 4.96
CA ARG A 143 -0.42 8.09 4.20
C ARG A 143 -0.78 8.04 2.72
N ALA A 144 -0.59 9.16 2.04
CA ALA A 144 -0.79 9.26 0.60
C ALA A 144 0.37 9.96 -0.12
N ASN A 145 0.54 9.63 -1.39
CA ASN A 145 1.38 10.33 -2.37
C ASN A 145 0.74 10.11 -3.75
N PHE A 146 1.49 10.33 -4.83
CA PHE A 146 0.98 10.12 -6.19
C PHE A 146 1.79 9.08 -6.94
N ALA A 147 1.17 8.45 -7.94
CA ALA A 147 1.85 7.55 -8.85
C ALA A 147 1.39 7.73 -10.30
N ARG A 148 2.33 7.69 -11.25
CA ARG A 148 2.02 7.46 -12.66
C ARG A 148 2.00 5.96 -12.90
N VAL A 149 0.92 5.47 -13.49
CA VAL A 149 0.72 4.04 -13.71
C VAL A 149 0.87 3.74 -15.20
N TYR A 150 1.66 2.72 -15.50
CA TYR A 150 1.84 2.18 -16.83
C TYR A 150 1.48 0.69 -16.82
N LEU A 151 0.57 0.25 -17.68
CA LEU A 151 0.25 -1.18 -17.84
C LEU A 151 0.76 -1.63 -19.21
N ASN A 152 1.69 -2.61 -19.24
CA ASN A 152 2.34 -3.10 -20.46
C ASN A 152 2.88 -1.97 -21.34
N GLY A 153 3.54 -0.98 -20.73
CA GLY A 153 4.12 0.18 -21.40
C GLY A 153 3.15 1.32 -21.74
N VAL A 154 1.83 1.10 -21.61
CA VAL A 154 0.82 2.14 -21.88
C VAL A 154 0.58 2.97 -20.63
N TYR A 155 0.68 4.29 -20.75
CA TYR A 155 0.34 5.21 -19.65
C TYR A 155 -1.17 5.20 -19.38
N TRP A 156 -1.55 4.90 -18.14
CA TRP A 156 -2.94 4.81 -17.70
C TRP A 156 -3.42 6.04 -16.92
N GLY A 157 -2.49 6.83 -16.38
CA GLY A 157 -2.80 8.08 -15.71
C GLY A 157 -2.06 8.28 -14.39
N LEU A 158 -2.33 9.44 -13.78
CA LEU A 158 -1.91 9.80 -12.43
C LEU A 158 -2.93 9.26 -11.41
N TYR A 159 -2.46 8.59 -10.37
CA TYR A 159 -3.26 7.98 -9.32
C TYR A 159 -2.85 8.53 -7.96
N SER A 160 -3.78 8.55 -7.00
CA SER A 160 -3.42 8.72 -5.59
C SER A 160 -2.86 7.38 -5.08
N LEU A 161 -1.61 7.36 -4.68
CA LEU A 161 -0.96 6.24 -4.02
C LEU A 161 -1.29 6.30 -2.54
N VAL A 162 -2.00 5.31 -2.00
CA VAL A 162 -2.47 5.32 -0.61
C VAL A 162 -2.01 4.06 0.12
N GLU A 163 -1.49 4.25 1.32
CA GLU A 163 -1.12 3.19 2.25
C GLU A 163 -2.31 2.27 2.54
N HIS A 164 -2.08 0.96 2.58
CA HIS A 164 -3.12 0.01 2.91
C HIS A 164 -3.22 -0.19 4.43
N VAL A 165 -4.42 -0.08 4.99
CA VAL A 165 -4.67 -0.38 6.40
C VAL A 165 -4.70 -1.89 6.60
N ASP A 166 -3.63 -2.44 7.17
CA ASP A 166 -3.51 -3.84 7.58
C ASP A 166 -2.66 -3.97 8.85
N LYS A 167 -2.26 -5.21 9.22
CA LYS A 167 -1.40 -5.45 10.39
C LYS A 167 -0.05 -4.72 10.35
N THR A 168 0.47 -4.36 9.17
CA THR A 168 1.68 -3.54 9.03
C THR A 168 1.40 -2.11 9.48
N PHE A 169 0.24 -1.57 9.05
CA PHE A 169 -0.22 -0.25 9.50
C PHE A 169 -0.46 -0.23 11.00
N LEU A 170 -1.18 -1.22 11.55
CA LEU A 170 -1.45 -1.31 12.98
C LEU A 170 -0.16 -1.32 13.81
N ASN A 171 0.78 -2.18 13.43
CA ASN A 171 2.08 -2.26 14.10
C ASN A 171 2.86 -0.95 14.03
N THR A 172 2.75 -0.21 12.92
CA THR A 172 3.50 1.05 12.74
C THR A 172 2.83 2.24 13.45
N ARG A 173 1.52 2.18 13.73
CA ARG A 173 0.75 3.29 14.33
C ARG A 173 0.46 3.12 15.80
N TYR A 174 0.40 1.88 16.29
CA TYR A 174 -0.02 1.55 17.64
C TYR A 174 0.98 0.64 18.37
N ASP A 175 2.11 0.31 17.74
CA ASP A 175 3.09 -0.68 18.23
C ASP A 175 2.45 -2.03 18.63
N ASN A 176 1.33 -2.35 17.98
CA ASN A 176 0.52 -3.55 18.25
C ASN A 176 -0.28 -3.93 17.00
N ASN A 177 -0.31 -5.22 16.64
CA ASN A 177 -1.14 -5.76 15.57
C ASN A 177 -1.90 -7.04 15.94
N ASP A 178 -2.03 -7.31 17.24
CA ASP A 178 -2.75 -8.47 17.82
C ASP A 178 -4.25 -8.21 17.94
N GLY A 179 -4.66 -6.95 17.88
CA GLY A 179 -6.07 -6.53 17.91
C GLY A 179 -6.84 -6.84 16.62
N ASN A 180 -8.14 -6.51 16.62
CA ASN A 180 -9.02 -6.66 15.47
C ASN A 180 -9.05 -5.40 14.61
N LEU A 181 -8.94 -5.58 13.29
CA LEU A 181 -9.21 -4.53 12.31
C LEU A 181 -10.57 -4.77 11.68
N PHE A 182 -11.47 -3.80 11.80
CA PHE A 182 -12.76 -3.82 11.13
C PHE A 182 -12.81 -2.74 10.06
N LYS A 183 -13.37 -3.08 8.90
CA LYS A 183 -13.74 -2.13 7.87
C LYS A 183 -15.23 -1.83 7.98
N ALA A 184 -15.58 -0.56 8.13
CA ALA A 184 -16.97 -0.12 8.05
C ALA A 184 -17.54 -0.36 6.64
N GLU A 185 -18.71 -1.00 6.58
CA GLU A 185 -19.55 -1.07 5.38
C GLU A 185 -20.57 0.09 5.38
N ARG A 186 -21.36 0.22 4.32
CA ARG A 186 -22.28 1.37 4.16
C ARG A 186 -23.30 1.52 5.30
N SER A 187 -23.63 0.43 5.98
CA SER A 187 -24.60 0.36 7.07
C SER A 187 -23.95 0.47 8.46
N ALA A 188 -22.67 0.85 8.55
CA ALA A 188 -21.96 1.07 9.80
C ALA A 188 -22.32 2.41 10.45
N GLU A 189 -23.29 2.40 11.36
CA GLU A 189 -23.87 3.61 11.98
C GLU A 189 -23.41 3.85 13.43
N LEU A 190 -22.60 2.94 13.99
CA LEU A 190 -22.16 2.89 15.40
C LEU A 190 -23.30 2.70 16.43
N ASP A 191 -24.48 2.29 15.97
CA ASP A 191 -25.61 1.96 16.83
C ASP A 191 -25.39 0.68 17.65
N TRP A 192 -25.95 0.67 18.86
CA TRP A 192 -26.02 -0.51 19.72
C TRP A 192 -27.04 -1.52 19.16
N LYS A 193 -26.57 -2.71 18.78
CA LYS A 193 -27.38 -3.81 18.22
C LYS A 193 -27.52 -5.00 19.17
N GLY A 194 -27.29 -4.77 20.47
CA GLY A 194 -27.30 -5.80 21.50
C GLY A 194 -25.94 -6.46 21.71
N GLU A 195 -25.90 -7.43 22.62
CA GLU A 195 -24.67 -8.12 23.05
C GLU A 195 -24.13 -9.14 22.02
N ASP A 196 -24.98 -9.62 21.10
CA ASP A 196 -24.57 -10.62 20.11
C ASP A 196 -23.69 -9.98 19.02
N GLN A 197 -22.44 -10.42 18.94
CA GLN A 197 -21.47 -9.96 17.96
C GLN A 197 -21.91 -10.22 16.51
N GLN A 198 -22.74 -11.24 16.27
CA GLN A 198 -23.23 -11.56 14.93
C GLN A 198 -24.04 -10.41 14.32
N ASN A 199 -24.72 -9.61 15.16
CA ASN A 199 -25.50 -8.45 14.72
C ASN A 199 -24.63 -7.32 14.12
N TYR A 200 -23.30 -7.42 14.22
CA TYR A 200 -22.38 -6.38 13.77
C TYR A 200 -21.61 -6.77 12.50
N TYR A 201 -21.45 -8.06 12.18
CA TYR A 201 -20.56 -8.48 11.08
C TYR A 201 -21.05 -8.10 9.68
N GLU A 202 -22.35 -7.83 9.49
CA GLU A 202 -22.87 -7.27 8.23
C GLU A 202 -22.52 -5.78 8.04
N HIS A 203 -22.22 -5.08 9.14
CA HIS A 203 -21.90 -3.65 9.15
C HIS A 203 -20.39 -3.40 9.25
N TYR A 204 -19.67 -4.29 9.94
CA TYR A 204 -18.24 -4.17 10.22
C TYR A 204 -17.52 -5.43 9.80
N ALA A 205 -16.89 -5.39 8.63
CA ALA A 205 -16.18 -6.54 8.08
C ALA A 205 -14.82 -6.69 8.76
N LEU A 206 -14.62 -7.80 9.50
CA LEU A 206 -13.32 -8.16 10.08
C LEU A 206 -12.26 -8.37 8.97
N LYS A 207 -11.06 -7.84 9.17
CA LYS A 207 -9.93 -7.88 8.22
C LYS A 207 -8.67 -8.56 8.77
N THR A 208 -8.59 -8.80 10.07
CA THR A 208 -7.45 -9.49 10.72
C THR A 208 -7.50 -11.01 10.56
N ASN A 209 -8.58 -11.55 9.99
CA ASN A 209 -8.75 -12.95 9.61
C ASN A 209 -8.17 -13.30 8.23
N GLU A 210 -7.56 -12.34 7.51
CA GLU A 210 -6.84 -12.61 6.26
C GLU A 210 -5.54 -13.41 6.53
N THR A 211 -5.42 -14.62 5.97
CA THR A 211 -4.22 -15.49 5.97
C THR A 211 -3.24 -15.22 4.81
#